data_AF-A0A9D8MZI2-F1
#
_entry.id   AF-A0A9D8MZI2-F1
#
_cell.length_a   1.000
_cell.length_b   1.000
_cell.length_c   1.000
_cell.angle_alpha   90.00
_cell.angle_beta   90.00
_cell.angle_gamma   90.00
#
_symmetry.space_group_name_H-M   'P 1'
#
loop_
_entity.id
_entity.type
_entity.pdbx_description
1 polymer ?
#
loop_
_entity_poly.entity_id
_entity_poly.type
_entity_poly.pdbx_seq_one_letter_code
_entity_poly.pdbx_strand_id
1 'polypeptide(L)'
;MKRLPLILSLMLCCAFAGAQTLPQCAQPDSSHLCIPGSGERMARFRSKLQSVRECPDSSVTVWHIGGSHVQAGWFPSRIRNDFDSLGRYPAGSRGYVFPYPLAHTNYDRSYTVRGEGEWLGTRSSNPNRNVPASPRYGIMGIAAYTADSLAAFSFGMPEPIVGLHILGHASDTLVEPFVVAGADTLRCVADTLLAGYYVRLGEPVD
;
A
#
# COMPACT_ATOMS: atom_id res chain seq x y z
N MET A 1 -17.40 23.87 39.24
CA MET A 1 -18.68 23.97 38.49
C MET A 1 -18.48 24.46 37.04
N LYS A 2 -17.72 23.74 36.20
CA LYS A 2 -17.50 24.09 34.77
C LYS A 2 -17.26 22.85 33.89
N ARG A 3 -18.10 21.80 34.01
CA ARG A 3 -18.02 20.59 33.16
C ARG A 3 -19.36 20.19 32.52
N LEU A 4 -20.37 21.06 32.60
CA LEU A 4 -21.71 20.77 32.08
C LEU A 4 -22.00 21.20 30.62
N PRO A 5 -21.28 22.13 29.95
CA PRO A 5 -21.71 22.57 28.62
C PRO A 5 -21.24 21.66 27.47
N LEU A 6 -20.27 20.75 27.70
CA LEU A 6 -19.71 19.91 26.63
C LEU A 6 -20.57 18.67 26.29
N ILE A 7 -21.34 18.17 27.26
CA ILE A 7 -22.19 16.99 27.06
C ILE A 7 -23.45 17.36 26.27
N LEU A 8 -23.95 18.59 26.43
CA LEU A 8 -25.12 19.07 25.69
C LEU A 8 -24.80 19.35 24.20
N SER A 9 -23.57 19.76 23.87
CA SER A 9 -23.15 19.92 22.46
C SER A 9 -22.95 18.57 21.74
N LEU A 10 -22.55 17.53 22.46
CA LEU A 10 -22.33 16.20 21.86
C LEU A 10 -23.66 15.46 21.59
N MET A 11 -24.66 15.62 22.46
CA MET A 11 -26.00 15.02 22.23
C MET A 11 -26.80 15.73 21.13
N LEU A 12 -26.54 17.01 20.86
CA LEU A 12 -27.20 17.72 19.75
C LEU A 12 -26.70 17.26 18.37
N CYS A 13 -25.46 16.74 18.27
CA CYS A 13 -24.96 16.12 17.04
C CYS A 13 -25.57 14.74 16.75
N CYS A 14 -26.01 14.00 17.77
CA CYS A 14 -26.65 12.69 17.55
C CYS A 14 -28.10 12.80 17.05
N ALA A 15 -28.77 13.94 17.26
CA ALA A 15 -30.15 14.15 16.80
C ALA A 15 -30.27 14.41 15.29
N PHE A 16 -29.16 14.62 14.58
CA PHE A 16 -29.10 14.81 13.12
C PHE A 16 -28.37 13.68 12.40
N ALA A 17 -28.37 12.47 12.95
CA ALA A 17 -28.08 11.27 12.17
C ALA A 17 -29.30 10.88 11.30
N GLY A 18 -29.77 11.82 10.48
CA GLY A 18 -30.62 11.48 9.34
C GLY A 18 -29.79 10.62 8.40
N ALA A 19 -30.40 9.58 7.82
CA ALA A 19 -29.75 8.76 6.81
C ALA A 19 -29.07 9.68 5.78
N GLN A 20 -27.74 9.64 5.70
CA GLN A 20 -27.02 10.41 4.70
C GLN A 20 -27.54 9.96 3.33
N THR A 21 -28.21 10.86 2.62
CA THR A 21 -28.64 10.60 1.26
C THR A 21 -27.40 10.38 0.43
N LEU A 22 -27.29 9.18 -0.13
CA LEU A 22 -26.20 8.85 -1.05
C LEU A 22 -26.21 9.85 -2.20
N PRO A 23 -25.05 10.30 -2.70
CA PRO A 23 -25.01 11.18 -3.85
C PRO A 23 -25.73 10.52 -5.02
N GLN A 24 -26.36 11.32 -5.90
CA GLN A 24 -27.19 10.81 -7.01
C GLN A 24 -26.48 9.78 -7.91
N CYS A 25 -25.15 9.81 -7.96
CA CYS A 25 -24.32 8.86 -8.68
C CYS A 25 -24.19 7.48 -8.00
N ALA A 26 -24.43 7.39 -6.69
CA ALA A 26 -24.46 6.13 -5.96
C ALA A 26 -25.86 5.53 -6.07
N GLN A 27 -26.02 4.58 -7.00
CA GLN A 27 -27.24 3.80 -7.20
C GLN A 27 -27.06 2.41 -6.57
N PRO A 28 -27.27 2.24 -5.25
CA PRO A 28 -27.03 0.97 -4.57
C PRO A 28 -27.86 -0.17 -5.15
N ASP A 29 -29.12 0.13 -5.54
CA ASP A 29 -30.05 -0.82 -6.14
C ASP A 29 -29.65 -1.23 -7.57
N SER A 30 -28.74 -0.49 -8.20
CA SER A 30 -28.18 -0.80 -9.51
C SER A 30 -26.89 -1.63 -9.43
N SER A 31 -26.45 -2.07 -8.24
CA SER A 31 -25.22 -2.83 -8.09
C SER A 31 -25.34 -4.24 -8.69
N HIS A 32 -24.77 -4.43 -9.88
CA HIS A 32 -24.73 -5.74 -10.54
C HIS A 32 -23.29 -6.20 -10.75
N LEU A 33 -23.00 -7.46 -10.40
CA LEU A 33 -21.71 -8.07 -10.70
C LEU A 33 -21.69 -8.54 -12.16
N CYS A 34 -21.16 -7.71 -13.05
CA CYS A 34 -20.91 -8.09 -14.43
C CYS A 34 -19.66 -8.99 -14.54
N ILE A 35 -19.84 -10.22 -15.02
CA ILE A 35 -18.74 -11.14 -15.34
C ILE A 35 -18.62 -11.22 -16.87
N PRO A 36 -17.76 -10.41 -17.51
CA PRO A 36 -17.64 -10.42 -18.96
C PRO A 36 -17.01 -11.71 -19.49
N GLY A 37 -17.49 -12.19 -20.64
CA GLY A 37 -16.98 -13.39 -21.33
C GLY A 37 -17.55 -14.71 -20.81
N SER A 38 -16.83 -15.82 -21.01
CA SER A 38 -17.30 -17.18 -20.69
C SER A 38 -17.40 -17.51 -19.19
N GLY A 39 -17.05 -16.59 -18.30
CA GLY A 39 -17.03 -16.82 -16.86
C GLY A 39 -15.87 -17.70 -16.35
N GLU A 40 -15.10 -18.34 -17.24
CA GLU A 40 -13.97 -19.22 -16.87
C GLU A 40 -12.94 -18.54 -15.98
N ARG A 41 -12.59 -17.27 -16.26
CA ARG A 41 -11.65 -16.51 -15.43
C ARG A 41 -12.17 -16.33 -14.01
N MET A 42 -13.47 -16.07 -13.87
CA MET A 42 -14.10 -15.94 -12.56
C MET A 42 -14.19 -17.30 -11.85
N ALA A 43 -14.47 -18.38 -12.58
CA ALA A 43 -14.42 -19.73 -12.03
C ALA A 43 -13.02 -20.06 -11.49
N ARG A 44 -11.96 -19.80 -12.26
CA ARG A 44 -10.57 -19.99 -11.81
C ARG A 44 -10.23 -19.14 -10.58
N PHE A 45 -10.63 -17.87 -10.56
CA PHE A 45 -10.44 -17.00 -9.40
C PHE A 45 -11.14 -17.56 -8.15
N ARG A 46 -12.39 -18.01 -8.27
CA ARG A 46 -13.13 -18.63 -7.16
C ARG A 46 -12.47 -19.92 -6.67
N SER A 47 -12.03 -20.79 -7.57
CA SER A 47 -11.30 -22.01 -7.19
C SER A 47 -9.99 -21.70 -6.47
N LYS A 48 -9.24 -20.70 -6.93
CA LYS A 48 -8.02 -20.26 -6.26
C LYS A 48 -8.31 -19.64 -4.89
N LEU A 49 -9.39 -18.88 -4.76
CA LEU A 49 -9.81 -18.31 -3.48
C LEU A 49 -10.22 -19.41 -2.49
N GLN A 50 -10.87 -20.48 -2.95
CA GLN A 50 -11.15 -21.66 -2.12
C GLN A 50 -9.86 -22.33 -1.66
N SER A 51 -8.87 -22.51 -2.53
CA SER A 51 -7.62 -23.18 -2.16
C SER A 51 -6.79 -22.43 -1.12
N VAL A 52 -6.94 -21.10 -1.00
CA VAL A 52 -6.31 -20.30 0.08
C VAL A 52 -6.77 -20.76 1.48
N ARG A 53 -7.96 -21.35 1.58
CA ARG A 53 -8.49 -21.85 2.87
C ARG A 53 -7.93 -23.22 3.25
N GLU A 54 -7.54 -24.00 2.25
CA GLU A 54 -7.21 -25.42 2.40
C GLU A 54 -5.70 -25.66 2.39
N CYS A 55 -4.95 -24.81 1.69
CA CYS A 55 -3.51 -24.95 1.50
C CYS A 55 -2.77 -23.75 2.09
N PRO A 56 -1.91 -23.95 3.11
CA PRO A 56 -1.12 -22.87 3.71
C PRO A 56 -0.25 -22.08 2.72
N ASP A 57 0.26 -22.75 1.69
CA ASP A 57 1.12 -22.13 0.66
C ASP A 57 0.33 -21.45 -0.48
N SER A 58 -1.00 -21.52 -0.45
CA SER A 58 -1.82 -20.89 -1.49
C SER A 58 -2.16 -19.45 -1.13
N SER A 59 -1.78 -18.51 -2.00
CA SER A 59 -2.14 -17.11 -1.88
C SER A 59 -2.91 -16.59 -3.11
N VAL A 60 -3.67 -15.52 -2.91
CA VAL A 60 -4.30 -14.72 -3.97
C VAL A 60 -3.80 -13.29 -3.84
N THR A 61 -3.19 -12.76 -4.90
CA THR A 61 -2.76 -11.36 -4.95
C THR A 61 -3.79 -10.53 -5.70
N VAL A 62 -4.32 -9.51 -5.04
CA VAL A 62 -5.29 -8.58 -5.64
C VAL A 62 -4.62 -7.24 -5.91
N TRP A 63 -4.61 -6.84 -7.18
CA TRP A 63 -4.11 -5.52 -7.60
C TRP A 63 -5.27 -4.56 -7.81
N HIS A 64 -5.27 -3.46 -7.06
CA HIS A 64 -6.18 -2.34 -7.29
C HIS A 64 -5.44 -1.25 -8.04
N ILE A 65 -5.82 -1.00 -9.30
CA ILE A 65 -5.22 0.04 -10.14
C ILE A 65 -6.24 1.16 -10.29
N GLY A 66 -5.85 2.40 -9.94
CA GLY A 66 -6.75 3.54 -10.03
C GLY A 66 -6.10 4.86 -9.64
N GLY A 67 -6.93 5.89 -9.50
CA GLY A 67 -6.49 7.25 -9.17
C GLY A 67 -6.29 7.51 -7.68
N SER A 68 -6.51 8.76 -7.27
CA SER A 68 -6.23 9.25 -5.90
C SER A 68 -6.91 8.47 -4.77
N HIS A 69 -8.10 7.91 -5.00
CA HIS A 69 -8.83 7.11 -4.01
C HIS A 69 -8.17 5.74 -3.75
N VAL A 70 -7.52 5.17 -4.77
CA VAL A 70 -6.72 3.95 -4.64
C VAL A 70 -5.36 4.29 -4.02
N GLN A 71 -4.69 5.33 -4.51
CA GLN A 71 -3.41 5.82 -3.97
C GLN A 71 -3.47 6.14 -2.47
N ALA A 72 -4.54 6.80 -2.01
CA ALA A 72 -4.73 7.17 -0.61
C ALA A 72 -5.21 6.00 0.27
N GLY A 73 -5.37 4.80 -0.29
CA GLY A 73 -5.75 3.59 0.44
C GLY A 73 -7.22 3.50 0.84
N TRP A 74 -8.08 4.46 0.51
CA TRP A 74 -9.50 4.43 0.93
C TRP A 74 -10.23 3.17 0.48
N PHE A 75 -10.23 2.92 -0.83
CA PHE A 75 -10.92 1.77 -1.40
C PHE A 75 -10.16 0.45 -1.17
N PRO A 76 -8.83 0.37 -1.42
CA PRO A 76 -8.09 -0.87 -1.19
C PRO A 76 -8.10 -1.33 0.26
N SER A 77 -7.95 -0.43 1.23
CA SER A 77 -7.98 -0.80 2.65
C SER A 77 -9.36 -1.27 3.08
N ARG A 78 -10.44 -0.71 2.51
CA ARG A 78 -11.79 -1.22 2.76
C ARG A 78 -11.94 -2.66 2.29
N ILE A 79 -11.55 -2.94 1.04
CA ILE A 79 -11.60 -4.30 0.48
C ILE A 79 -10.73 -5.27 1.30
N ARG A 80 -9.51 -4.87 1.69
CA ARG A 80 -8.63 -5.68 2.56
C ARG A 80 -9.31 -6.01 3.88
N ASN A 81 -9.81 -5.00 4.59
CA ASN A 81 -10.46 -5.17 5.88
C ASN A 81 -11.74 -6.02 5.77
N ASP A 82 -12.49 -5.88 4.68
CA ASP A 82 -13.67 -6.71 4.42
C ASP A 82 -13.26 -8.18 4.23
N PHE A 83 -12.17 -8.48 3.48
CA PHE A 83 -11.63 -9.84 3.37
C PHE A 83 -11.18 -10.41 4.72
N ASP A 84 -10.45 -9.62 5.51
CA ASP A 84 -9.98 -10.03 6.84
C ASP A 84 -11.18 -10.31 7.78
N SER A 85 -12.22 -9.47 7.71
CA SER A 85 -13.44 -9.60 8.52
C SER A 85 -14.26 -10.86 8.26
N LEU A 86 -14.06 -11.51 7.10
CA LEU A 86 -14.75 -12.77 6.81
C LEU A 86 -14.31 -13.90 7.74
N GLY A 87 -13.13 -13.79 8.38
CA GLY A 87 -12.60 -14.78 9.33
C GLY A 87 -12.38 -16.17 8.73
N ARG A 88 -12.41 -16.29 7.40
CA ARG A 88 -12.33 -17.55 6.64
C ARG A 88 -11.05 -17.70 5.85
N TYR A 89 -10.25 -16.63 5.78
CA TYR A 89 -8.98 -16.56 5.06
C TYR A 89 -7.89 -16.15 6.05
N PRO A 90 -6.67 -16.69 5.94
CA PRO A 90 -5.53 -16.20 6.71
C PRO A 90 -5.25 -14.74 6.34
N ALA A 91 -4.74 -13.97 7.31
CA ALA A 91 -4.32 -12.60 7.07
C ALA A 91 -3.21 -12.59 5.99
N GLY A 92 -3.40 -11.75 4.98
CA GLY A 92 -2.42 -11.58 3.91
C GLY A 92 -1.26 -10.67 4.33
N SER A 93 -0.12 -10.79 3.63
CA SER A 93 0.93 -9.76 3.69
C SER A 93 0.40 -8.41 3.23
N ARG A 94 1.02 -7.31 3.67
CA ARG A 94 0.76 -5.97 3.14
C ARG A 94 0.81 -5.89 1.60
N GLY A 95 1.70 -6.67 1.00
CA GLY A 95 1.92 -6.69 -0.44
C GLY A 95 2.77 -5.50 -0.90
N TYR A 96 2.48 -5.00 -2.11
CA TYR A 96 3.26 -3.94 -2.74
C TYR A 96 2.91 -2.57 -2.15
N VAL A 97 3.90 -1.84 -1.66
CA VAL A 97 3.77 -0.45 -1.18
C VAL A 97 4.79 0.45 -1.86
N PHE A 98 4.41 1.69 -2.10
CA PHE A 98 5.31 2.72 -2.61
C PHE A 98 5.55 3.76 -1.50
N PRO A 99 6.80 4.23 -1.29
CA PRO A 99 7.12 5.24 -0.28
C PRO A 99 6.71 6.65 -0.74
N TYR A 100 5.41 6.88 -0.88
CA TYR A 100 4.82 8.11 -1.43
C TYR A 100 5.31 9.43 -0.80
N PRO A 101 5.61 9.51 0.51
CA PRO A 101 6.22 10.72 1.07
C PRO A 101 7.53 11.14 0.40
N LEU A 102 8.33 10.21 -0.10
CA LEU A 102 9.55 10.53 -0.87
C LEU A 102 9.24 11.17 -2.23
N ALA A 103 8.03 10.97 -2.73
CA ALA A 103 7.54 11.59 -3.96
C ALA A 103 6.64 12.81 -3.70
N HIS A 104 6.60 13.31 -2.46
CA HIS A 104 5.84 14.51 -2.06
C HIS A 104 4.36 14.45 -2.45
N THR A 105 3.72 13.30 -2.26
CA THR A 105 2.30 13.12 -2.60
C THR A 105 1.54 12.35 -1.52
N ASN A 106 0.21 12.43 -1.60
CA ASN A 106 -0.68 11.80 -0.64
C ASN A 106 -0.52 10.27 -0.64
N TYR A 107 -0.81 9.64 0.50
CA TYR A 107 -0.59 8.20 0.67
C TYR A 107 -1.56 7.61 1.68
N ASP A 108 -1.63 6.28 1.67
CA ASP A 108 -2.38 5.50 2.65
C ASP A 108 -1.73 5.59 4.04
N ARG A 109 -2.48 6.11 5.00
CA ARG A 109 -2.03 6.35 6.38
C ARG A 109 -2.00 5.11 7.27
N SER A 110 -2.32 3.93 6.73
CA SER A 110 -2.18 2.66 7.46
C SER A 110 -0.73 2.20 7.63
N TYR A 111 0.22 2.84 6.95
CA TYR A 111 1.66 2.69 7.19
C TYR A 111 2.32 4.07 7.28
N THR A 112 3.58 4.09 7.73
CA THR A 112 4.36 5.30 7.88
C THR A 112 5.61 5.24 7.02
N VAL A 113 5.95 6.38 6.42
CA VAL A 113 7.21 6.58 5.71
C VAL A 113 7.76 7.94 6.08
N ARG A 114 9.05 7.97 6.41
CA ARG A 114 9.79 9.21 6.64
C ARG A 114 11.04 9.20 5.79
N GLY A 115 11.21 10.26 5.00
CA GLY A 115 12.43 10.49 4.23
C GLY A 115 13.39 11.42 4.97
N GLU A 116 14.67 11.20 4.75
CA GLU A 116 15.79 12.06 5.09
C GLU A 116 16.58 12.35 3.82
N GLY A 117 17.24 13.51 3.78
CA GLY A 117 17.88 14.01 2.56
C GLY A 117 16.89 14.43 1.48
N GLU A 118 17.41 14.72 0.30
CA GLU A 118 16.62 15.22 -0.82
C GLU A 118 16.07 14.10 -1.71
N TRP A 119 14.75 14.12 -1.92
CA TRP A 119 14.04 13.18 -2.78
C TRP A 119 13.20 13.91 -3.82
N LEU A 120 13.25 13.44 -5.06
CA LEU A 120 12.46 13.92 -6.18
C LEU A 120 11.42 12.89 -6.60
N GLY A 121 10.15 13.28 -6.53
CA GLY A 121 9.03 12.47 -7.04
C GLY A 121 8.70 12.77 -8.49
N THR A 122 8.28 11.76 -9.24
CA THR A 122 7.66 11.92 -10.57
C THR A 122 6.56 10.88 -10.80
N ARG A 123 5.52 11.26 -11.53
CA ARG A 123 4.39 10.40 -11.90
C ARG A 123 4.23 10.37 -13.41
N SER A 124 3.86 9.23 -13.98
CA SER A 124 3.63 9.09 -15.42
C SER A 124 2.52 10.04 -15.92
N SER A 125 1.53 10.33 -15.08
CA SER A 125 0.44 11.27 -15.35
C SER A 125 0.81 12.74 -15.19
N ASN A 126 1.88 13.05 -14.45
CA ASN A 126 2.38 14.40 -14.28
C ASN A 126 3.91 14.37 -14.06
N PRO A 127 4.69 14.30 -15.16
CA PRO A 127 6.13 14.15 -15.08
C PRO A 127 6.80 15.37 -14.45
N ASN A 128 7.65 15.13 -13.46
CA ASN A 128 8.49 16.18 -12.89
C ASN A 128 9.68 16.44 -13.83
N ARG A 129 9.92 17.71 -14.20
CA ARG A 129 11.02 18.07 -15.12
C ARG A 129 12.41 18.03 -14.47
N ASN A 130 12.47 17.93 -13.15
CA ASN A 130 13.73 17.88 -12.40
C ASN A 130 14.27 16.45 -12.20
N VAL A 131 13.56 15.42 -12.69
CA VAL A 131 14.04 14.03 -12.70
C VAL A 131 14.76 13.73 -14.03
N PRO A 132 15.46 12.58 -14.17
CA PRO A 132 16.12 12.21 -15.42
C PRO A 132 15.15 12.24 -16.62
N ALA A 133 15.66 12.58 -17.81
CA ALA A 133 14.86 12.78 -19.03
C ALA A 133 14.04 11.54 -19.45
N SER A 134 14.44 10.34 -19.02
CA SER A 134 13.72 9.08 -19.21
C SER A 134 13.51 8.40 -17.86
N PRO A 135 12.51 8.82 -17.06
CA PRO A 135 12.26 8.24 -15.76
C PRO A 135 11.78 6.79 -15.91
N ARG A 136 12.35 5.90 -15.10
CA ARG A 136 11.88 4.53 -14.94
C ARG A 136 10.73 4.52 -13.96
N TYR A 137 9.52 4.31 -14.46
CA TYR A 137 8.34 4.11 -13.60
C TYR A 137 8.22 2.62 -13.26
N GLY A 138 7.95 2.32 -11.99
CA GLY A 138 7.44 1.01 -11.61
C GLY A 138 5.99 0.82 -12.06
N ILE A 139 5.40 -0.34 -11.76
CA ILE A 139 4.01 -0.69 -12.12
C ILE A 139 2.97 0.31 -11.57
N MET A 140 3.30 1.04 -10.51
CA MET A 140 2.45 2.07 -9.91
C MET A 140 2.45 3.41 -10.69
N GLY A 141 3.23 3.54 -11.76
CA GLY A 141 3.32 4.78 -12.53
C GLY A 141 3.92 5.96 -11.75
N ILE A 142 4.67 5.68 -10.69
CA ILE A 142 5.33 6.68 -9.83
C ILE A 142 6.75 6.19 -9.50
N ALA A 143 7.66 7.14 -9.32
CA ALA A 143 9.04 6.89 -8.92
C ALA A 143 9.55 8.00 -7.99
N ALA A 144 10.45 7.62 -7.09
CA ALA A 144 11.19 8.52 -6.21
C ALA A 144 12.68 8.38 -6.54
N TYR A 145 13.36 9.50 -6.68
CA TYR A 145 14.76 9.61 -7.04
C TYR A 145 15.52 10.35 -5.97
N THR A 146 16.78 9.99 -5.77
CA THR A 146 17.71 10.78 -4.98
C THR A 146 19.10 10.66 -5.58
N ALA A 147 19.86 11.74 -5.50
CA ALA A 147 21.30 11.76 -5.72
C ALA A 147 22.04 12.25 -4.47
N ASP A 148 21.32 12.43 -3.37
CA ASP A 148 21.86 12.88 -2.10
C ASP A 148 22.49 11.68 -1.38
N SER A 149 23.78 11.78 -1.06
CA SER A 149 24.54 10.72 -0.38
C SER A 149 24.07 10.47 1.05
N LEU A 150 23.30 11.40 1.64
CA LEU A 150 22.72 11.28 2.97
C LEU A 150 21.25 10.82 2.92
N ALA A 151 20.71 10.52 1.74
CA ALA A 151 19.33 10.12 1.61
C ALA A 151 19.08 8.77 2.29
N ALA A 152 18.11 8.77 3.18
CA ALA A 152 17.60 7.59 3.85
C ALA A 152 16.08 7.66 3.90
N PHE A 153 15.42 6.53 4.11
CA PHE A 153 14.03 6.53 4.51
C PHE A 153 13.75 5.41 5.48
N SER A 154 12.81 5.64 6.39
CA SER A 154 12.27 4.62 7.28
C SER A 154 10.85 4.28 6.89
N PHE A 155 10.47 3.04 7.15
CA PHE A 155 9.18 2.46 6.84
C PHE A 155 8.65 1.73 8.07
N GLY A 156 7.40 1.97 8.44
CA GLY A 156 6.77 1.34 9.60
C GLY A 156 5.35 0.88 9.30
N MET A 157 5.01 -0.32 9.75
CA MET A 157 3.68 -0.92 9.63
C MET A 157 3.16 -1.36 11.00
N PRO A 158 1.83 -1.41 11.19
CA PRO A 158 1.25 -2.02 12.37
C PRO A 158 1.43 -3.55 12.39
N GLU A 159 1.56 -4.20 11.23
CA GLU A 159 1.83 -5.63 11.13
C GLU A 159 3.35 -5.94 11.12
N PRO A 160 3.77 -7.10 11.68
CA PRO A 160 5.17 -7.52 11.63
C PRO A 160 5.72 -7.66 10.21
N ILE A 161 6.97 -7.25 10.02
CA ILE A 161 7.66 -7.34 8.73
C ILE A 161 8.66 -8.49 8.79
N VAL A 162 8.35 -9.61 8.15
CA VAL A 162 9.21 -10.81 8.13
C VAL A 162 10.23 -10.76 6.98
N GLY A 163 9.87 -10.10 5.88
CA GLY A 163 10.73 -9.94 4.72
C GLY A 163 10.34 -8.74 3.88
N LEU A 164 11.34 -8.16 3.22
CA LEU A 164 11.21 -6.97 2.41
C LEU A 164 11.85 -7.21 1.05
N HIS A 165 11.11 -6.89 0.00
CA HIS A 165 11.68 -6.75 -1.34
C HIS A 165 11.65 -5.27 -1.73
N ILE A 166 12.82 -4.68 -1.89
CA ILE A 166 13.02 -3.31 -2.35
C ILE A 166 13.23 -3.33 -3.86
N LEU A 167 12.26 -2.81 -4.61
CA LEU A 167 12.44 -2.59 -6.04
C LEU A 167 13.07 -1.22 -6.27
N GLY A 168 14.16 -1.18 -7.01
CA GLY A 168 14.90 0.05 -7.22
C GLY A 168 16.10 -0.16 -8.12
N HIS A 169 16.63 0.94 -8.63
CA HIS A 169 17.78 0.94 -9.52
C HIS A 169 18.76 2.02 -9.07
N ALA A 170 20.03 1.65 -8.97
CA ALA A 170 21.14 2.58 -8.81
C ALA A 170 21.82 2.80 -10.17
N SER A 171 22.19 4.05 -10.44
CA SER A 171 22.84 4.46 -11.69
C SER A 171 24.27 3.94 -11.82
N ASP A 172 24.87 3.56 -10.70
CA ASP A 172 26.18 2.95 -10.60
C ASP A 172 26.13 1.71 -9.69
N THR A 173 27.19 0.92 -9.72
CA THR A 173 27.37 -0.26 -8.86
C THR A 173 28.03 0.09 -7.52
N LEU A 174 28.21 1.38 -7.21
CA LEU A 174 28.92 1.82 -6.02
C LEU A 174 27.97 2.03 -4.83
N VAL A 175 26.67 2.12 -5.10
CA VAL A 175 25.64 2.31 -4.07
C VAL A 175 24.72 1.08 -4.02
N GLU A 176 24.81 0.35 -2.91
CA GLU A 176 23.90 -0.76 -2.58
C GLU A 176 23.02 -0.37 -1.38
N PRO A 177 21.72 -0.69 -1.40
CA PRO A 177 20.88 -0.46 -0.24
C PRO A 177 21.25 -1.43 0.90
N PHE A 178 21.11 -0.95 2.12
CA PHE A 178 21.12 -1.78 3.33
C PHE A 178 19.89 -1.44 4.17
N VAL A 179 19.49 -2.37 5.03
CA VAL A 179 18.35 -2.19 5.93
C VAL A 179 18.86 -2.15 7.36
N VAL A 180 18.43 -1.15 8.12
CA VAL A 180 18.64 -1.08 9.56
C VAL A 180 17.34 -1.52 10.25
N ALA A 181 17.41 -2.59 11.04
CA ALA A 181 16.29 -3.14 11.79
C ALA A 181 16.70 -3.28 13.27
N GLY A 182 16.22 -2.38 14.12
CA GLY A 182 16.67 -2.33 15.51
C GLY A 182 18.17 -2.04 15.61
N ALA A 183 18.93 -2.94 16.22
CA ALA A 183 20.38 -2.85 16.31
C ALA A 183 21.12 -3.47 15.11
N ASP A 184 20.39 -4.19 14.25
CA ASP A 184 20.98 -4.94 13.15
C ASP A 184 21.09 -4.10 11.88
N THR A 185 22.21 -4.27 11.18
CA THR A 185 22.41 -3.75 9.82
C THR A 185 22.48 -4.93 8.86
N LEU A 186 21.45 -5.09 8.04
CA LEU A 186 21.24 -6.21 7.15
C LEU A 186 21.62 -5.82 5.72
N ARG A 187 22.52 -6.59 5.12
CA ARG A 187 22.88 -6.43 3.70
C ARG A 187 21.80 -7.01 2.82
N CYS A 188 21.48 -6.30 1.75
CA CYS A 188 20.55 -6.77 0.75
C CYS A 188 21.18 -7.84 -0.14
N VAL A 189 20.37 -8.83 -0.54
CA VAL A 189 20.73 -9.78 -1.60
C VAL A 189 20.12 -9.27 -2.90
N ALA A 190 20.93 -9.10 -3.95
CA ALA A 190 20.42 -8.69 -5.26
C ALA A 190 19.46 -9.75 -5.82
N ASP A 191 18.28 -9.32 -6.27
CA ASP A 191 17.33 -10.13 -7.01
C ASP A 191 17.34 -9.70 -8.49
N THR A 192 17.99 -10.51 -9.32
CA THR A 192 18.14 -10.24 -10.74
C THR A 192 16.85 -10.46 -11.54
N LEU A 193 15.89 -11.24 -11.03
CA LEU A 193 14.61 -11.48 -11.72
C LEU A 193 13.69 -10.27 -11.60
N LEU A 194 13.70 -9.63 -10.43
CA LEU A 194 12.84 -8.48 -10.14
C LEU A 194 13.56 -7.13 -10.26
N ALA A 195 14.84 -7.15 -10.62
CA ALA A 195 15.70 -5.96 -10.68
C ALA A 195 15.61 -5.15 -9.38
N GLY A 196 15.84 -5.84 -8.27
CA GLY A 196 15.67 -5.30 -6.93
C GLY A 196 16.58 -5.97 -5.90
N TYR A 197 16.18 -5.85 -4.65
CA TYR A 197 16.95 -6.24 -3.47
C TYR A 197 16.04 -6.91 -2.47
N TYR A 198 16.43 -8.09 -1.98
CA TYR A 198 15.68 -8.84 -0.98
C TYR A 198 16.40 -8.86 0.36
N VAL A 199 15.64 -8.65 1.44
CA VAL A 199 16.09 -8.77 2.83
C VAL A 199 15.10 -9.60 3.64
N ARG A 200 15.61 -10.53 4.46
CA ARG A 200 14.83 -11.23 5.49
C ARG A 200 15.12 -10.60 6.85
N LEU A 201 14.08 -10.19 7.56
CA LEU A 201 14.20 -9.42 8.81
C LEU A 201 14.15 -10.29 10.08
N GLY A 202 14.16 -11.63 9.91
CA GLY A 202 13.98 -12.58 11.01
C GLY A 202 12.50 -12.71 11.41
N GLU A 203 12.22 -13.67 12.29
CA GLU A 203 10.90 -13.75 12.93
C GLU A 203 10.76 -12.62 13.95
N PRO A 204 9.58 -11.99 14.08
CA PRO A 204 9.34 -11.02 15.14
C PRO A 204 9.63 -11.65 16.50
N VAL A 205 10.44 -10.97 17.31
CA VAL A 205 10.66 -11.35 18.71
C VAL A 205 9.47 -10.79 19.49
N ASP A 206 8.67 -11.69 20.07
CA ASP A 206 7.50 -11.36 20.91
C ASP A 206 7.84 -10.45 22.11
#